data_AF-I3C3B5-F1
#
_entry.id   AF-I3C3B5-F1
#
_cell.length_a   1.000
_cell.length_b   1.000
_cell.length_c   1.000
_cell.angle_alpha   90.00
_cell.angle_beta   90.00
_cell.angle_gamma   90.00
#
_symmetry.space_group_name_H-M   'P 1'
#
loop_
_entity.id
_entity.type
_entity.pdbx_description
1 polymer ?
#
loop_
_entity_poly.entity_id
_entity_poly.type
_entity_poly.pdbx_seq_one_letter_code
_entity_poly.pdbx_strand_id
1 'polypeptide(L)'
;MHIHLNLKFESFINEKEFIRLQDSFIAKDEVNPTRSFSNKVEDDIIIKLNPVHPDMRELYSLKETLKFNITRLSENYVNKYKEDIEKNKLFSPEQKLAYAKHQLEKLNTWYYSIREVTFLSKAIQTSLLNELENTHEYLSNSFILPSIDESSKIKFNMNKTDLIVLFQLLRKHKIIEDYSDAELGRLIETNYLFLDNRSNYKALKNTRKFLNDIKKGNKTAAKSEERLKDLLTNKIDYDVTSY
;
A
#
# COMPACT_ATOMS: atom_id res chain seq x y z
N MET A 1 -17.96 -12.91 22.00
CA MET A 1 -18.51 -12.77 20.63
C MET A 1 -17.94 -11.49 20.03
N HIS A 2 -17.81 -11.34 18.70
CA HIS A 2 -17.30 -10.10 18.08
C HIS A 2 -18.36 -9.50 17.16
N ILE A 3 -18.56 -8.19 17.25
CA ILE A 3 -19.49 -7.50 16.36
C ILE A 3 -18.81 -7.33 15.00
N HIS A 4 -19.39 -7.94 13.97
CA HIS A 4 -18.98 -7.71 12.60
C HIS A 4 -19.63 -6.43 12.07
N LEU A 5 -18.81 -5.47 11.65
CA LEU A 5 -19.24 -4.25 10.98
C LEU A 5 -18.91 -4.36 9.49
N ASN A 6 -19.81 -3.90 8.63
CA ASN A 6 -19.52 -3.75 7.20
C ASN A 6 -18.66 -2.50 6.98
N LEU A 7 -17.39 -2.59 7.37
CA LEU A 7 -16.44 -1.49 7.26
C LEU A 7 -15.92 -1.34 5.83
N LYS A 8 -15.74 -0.09 5.42
CA LYS A 8 -15.04 0.30 4.19
C LYS A 8 -14.02 1.37 4.51
N PHE A 9 -12.95 1.50 3.72
CA PHE A 9 -12.00 2.61 3.86
C PHE A 9 -12.68 3.98 3.76
N GLU A 10 -13.69 4.10 2.88
CA GLU A 10 -14.52 5.30 2.71
C GLU A 10 -15.19 5.77 4.01
N SER A 11 -15.44 4.87 4.96
CA SER A 11 -16.04 5.19 6.26
C SER A 11 -15.15 6.07 7.15
N PHE A 12 -13.87 6.24 6.79
CA PHE A 12 -12.86 6.94 7.61
C PHE A 12 -12.27 8.18 6.94
N ILE A 13 -12.66 8.49 5.71
CA ILE A 13 -12.03 9.56 4.92
C ILE A 13 -12.49 10.96 5.33
N ASN A 14 -13.64 11.07 6.00
CA ASN A 14 -14.15 12.31 6.54
C ASN A 14 -15.05 12.05 7.76
N GLU A 15 -15.29 13.10 8.53
CA GLU A 15 -15.99 13.04 9.81
C GLU A 15 -17.44 12.55 9.66
N LYS A 16 -18.12 13.00 8.60
CA LYS A 16 -19.52 12.64 8.33
C LYS A 16 -19.69 11.14 8.09
N GLU A 17 -18.80 10.52 7.32
CA GLU A 17 -18.85 9.07 7.09
C GLU A 17 -18.50 8.29 8.36
N PHE A 18 -17.61 8.84 9.19
CA PHE A 18 -17.29 8.21 10.48
C PHE A 18 -18.45 8.29 11.46
N ILE A 19 -19.17 9.41 11.54
CA ILE A 19 -20.40 9.54 12.35
C ILE A 19 -21.46 8.51 11.91
N ARG A 20 -21.64 8.32 10.60
CA ARG A 20 -22.55 7.27 10.09
C ARG A 20 -22.15 5.87 10.54
N LEU A 21 -20.85 5.61 10.62
CA LEU A 21 -20.33 4.35 11.15
C LEU A 21 -20.64 4.22 12.65
N GLN A 22 -20.49 5.29 13.42
CA GLN A 22 -20.85 5.32 14.84
C GLN A 22 -22.35 5.08 15.03
N ASP A 23 -23.22 5.75 14.27
CA ASP A 23 -24.67 5.53 14.29
C ASP A 23 -25.02 4.08 13.95
N SER A 24 -24.36 3.49 12.93
CA SER A 24 -24.56 2.08 12.58
C SER A 24 -24.12 1.11 13.68
N PHE A 25 -23.14 1.49 14.51
CA PHE A 25 -22.72 0.68 15.65
C PHE A 25 -23.71 0.77 16.80
N ILE A 26 -24.20 1.99 17.13
CA ILE A 26 -25.23 2.19 18.16
C ILE A 26 -26.55 1.52 17.79
N ALA A 27 -26.92 1.49 16.52
CA ALA A 27 -28.17 0.85 16.09
C ALA A 27 -28.22 -0.66 16.45
N LYS A 28 -27.08 -1.25 16.85
CA LYS A 28 -27.01 -2.61 17.38
C LYS A 28 -27.26 -2.68 18.90
N ASP A 29 -27.27 -1.57 19.62
CA ASP A 29 -27.60 -1.50 21.06
C ASP A 29 -29.06 -1.91 21.26
N GLU A 30 -29.26 -3.07 21.88
CA GLU A 30 -30.60 -3.61 22.15
C GLU A 30 -31.29 -2.90 23.31
N VAL A 31 -30.52 -2.17 24.14
CA VAL A 31 -31.05 -1.43 25.29
C VAL A 31 -31.45 -0.01 24.89
N ASN A 32 -30.71 0.62 23.97
CA ASN A 32 -30.96 2.00 23.52
C ASN A 32 -30.86 2.17 21.99
N PRO A 33 -31.73 1.52 21.20
CA PRO A 33 -31.58 1.47 19.74
C PRO A 33 -31.81 2.81 19.03
N THR A 34 -32.37 3.81 19.71
CA THR A 34 -32.73 5.12 19.13
C THR A 34 -31.68 6.21 19.35
N ARG A 35 -30.56 5.91 20.04
CA ARG A 35 -29.47 6.87 20.22
C ARG A 35 -28.77 7.11 18.88
N SER A 36 -28.56 8.38 18.53
CA SER A 36 -27.79 8.82 17.36
C SER A 36 -26.94 10.01 17.73
N PHE A 37 -25.76 10.14 17.13
CA PHE A 37 -24.86 11.25 17.39
C PHE A 37 -25.14 12.47 16.54
N SER A 38 -25.77 12.30 15.38
CA SER A 38 -26.16 13.29 14.37
C SER A 38 -25.05 14.25 13.89
N ASN A 39 -24.15 14.76 14.74
CA ASN A 39 -23.13 15.77 14.42
C ASN A 39 -21.85 15.71 15.29
N LYS A 40 -21.62 14.68 16.11
CA LYS A 40 -20.45 14.62 17.01
C LYS A 40 -19.73 13.27 16.94
N VAL A 41 -18.40 13.32 16.82
CA VAL A 41 -17.55 12.15 17.02
C VAL A 41 -17.36 11.87 18.51
N GLU A 42 -17.71 10.67 18.96
CA GLU A 42 -17.33 10.16 20.29
C GLU A 42 -16.04 9.34 20.23
N ASP A 43 -15.16 9.49 21.22
CA ASP A 43 -13.87 8.77 21.29
C ASP A 43 -14.04 7.25 21.37
N ASP A 44 -15.04 6.81 22.15
CA ASP A 44 -15.46 5.41 22.22
C ASP A 44 -16.94 5.34 22.60
N ILE A 45 -17.64 4.36 22.05
CA ILE A 45 -19.07 4.14 22.25
C ILE A 45 -19.23 2.74 22.79
N ILE A 46 -19.99 2.60 23.87
CA ILE A 46 -20.31 1.30 24.47
C ILE A 46 -21.76 0.99 24.18
N ILE A 47 -22.01 -0.18 23.57
CA ILE A 47 -23.35 -0.72 23.38
C ILE A 47 -23.57 -1.95 24.24
N LYS A 48 -24.84 -2.27 24.50
CA LYS A 48 -25.27 -3.46 25.24
C LYS A 48 -26.02 -4.41 24.32
N LEU A 49 -25.59 -5.66 24.29
CA LEU A 49 -26.34 -6.75 23.64
C LEU A 49 -26.88 -7.68 24.72
N ASN A 50 -28.13 -8.12 24.61
CA ASN A 50 -28.63 -9.17 25.49
C ASN A 50 -28.03 -10.51 25.02
N PRO A 51 -27.30 -11.23 25.87
CA PRO A 51 -26.91 -12.58 25.59
C PRO A 51 -28.12 -13.52 25.67
N VAL A 52 -27.89 -14.76 25.25
CA VAL A 52 -28.86 -15.86 25.29
C VAL A 52 -29.40 -16.13 26.71
N HIS A 53 -28.69 -15.68 27.76
CA HIS A 53 -29.13 -15.78 29.16
C HIS A 53 -29.68 -14.45 29.71
N PRO A 54 -30.86 -14.44 30.37
CA PRO A 54 -31.56 -13.22 30.82
C PRO A 54 -30.77 -12.31 31.78
N ASP A 55 -29.81 -12.87 32.52
CA ASP A 55 -29.12 -12.18 33.62
C ASP A 55 -27.71 -11.69 33.26
N MET A 56 -27.23 -11.98 32.05
CA MET A 56 -25.94 -11.49 31.58
C MET A 56 -26.17 -10.31 30.62
N ARG A 57 -25.23 -9.36 30.56
CA ARG A 57 -25.20 -8.32 29.52
C ARG A 57 -23.79 -8.23 29.00
N GLU A 58 -23.62 -8.36 27.68
CA GLU A 58 -22.32 -8.19 27.06
C GLU A 58 -22.15 -6.73 26.64
N LEU A 59 -21.04 -6.12 27.06
CA LEU A 59 -20.67 -4.76 26.72
C LEU A 59 -19.67 -4.79 25.57
N TYR A 60 -19.91 -3.92 24.59
CA TYR A 60 -19.08 -3.83 23.39
C TYR A 60 -18.61 -2.42 23.16
N SER A 61 -17.28 -2.24 23.08
CA SER A 61 -16.63 -0.98 22.70
C SER A 61 -16.53 -0.86 21.18
N LEU A 62 -16.85 0.32 20.65
CA LEU A 62 -16.61 0.64 19.25
C LEU A 62 -15.12 0.55 18.93
N LYS A 63 -14.26 1.11 19.79
CA LYS A 63 -12.81 1.11 19.58
C LYS A 63 -12.23 -0.29 19.43
N GLU A 64 -12.65 -1.22 20.29
CA GLU A 64 -12.24 -2.64 20.19
C GLU A 64 -12.82 -3.30 18.93
N THR A 65 -14.09 -3.02 18.63
CA THR A 65 -14.75 -3.51 17.43
C THR A 65 -14.04 -3.04 16.16
N LEU A 66 -13.65 -1.76 16.09
CA LEU A 66 -12.88 -1.20 14.98
C LEU A 66 -11.52 -1.88 14.87
N LYS A 67 -10.79 -2.03 15.98
CA LYS A 67 -9.49 -2.71 15.99
C LYS A 67 -9.58 -4.13 15.42
N PHE A 68 -10.64 -4.87 15.74
CA PHE A 68 -10.86 -6.22 15.20
C PHE A 68 -11.27 -6.23 13.72
N ASN A 69 -12.15 -5.32 13.29
CA ASN A 69 -12.66 -5.34 11.91
C ASN A 69 -11.69 -4.67 10.91
N ILE A 70 -10.87 -3.70 11.35
CA ILE A 70 -9.91 -3.00 10.48
C ILE A 70 -8.89 -3.97 9.89
N THR A 71 -8.39 -4.94 10.67
CA THR A 71 -7.37 -5.91 10.21
C THR A 71 -7.83 -6.80 9.05
N ARG A 72 -9.11 -6.75 8.68
CA ARG A 72 -9.71 -7.51 7.58
C ARG A 72 -10.07 -6.62 6.39
N LEU A 73 -9.85 -5.30 6.48
CA LEU A 73 -10.22 -4.36 5.43
C LEU A 73 -9.47 -4.65 4.13
N SER A 74 -8.18 -4.94 4.21
CA SER A 74 -7.39 -5.25 3.01
C SER A 74 -7.89 -6.48 2.28
N GLU A 75 -8.12 -7.57 3.02
CA GLU A 75 -8.67 -8.82 2.49
C GLU A 75 -10.06 -8.61 1.86
N ASN A 76 -10.96 -7.95 2.57
CA ASN A 76 -12.32 -7.66 2.08
C ASN A 76 -12.30 -6.82 0.81
N TYR A 77 -11.42 -5.82 0.75
CA TYR A 77 -11.26 -4.98 -0.44
C TYR A 77 -10.76 -5.78 -1.63
N VAL A 78 -9.74 -6.62 -1.42
CA VAL A 78 -9.16 -7.48 -2.45
C VAL A 78 -10.17 -8.48 -2.98
N ASN A 79 -10.98 -9.08 -2.11
CA ASN A 79 -12.02 -10.02 -2.52
C ASN A 79 -13.09 -9.31 -3.36
N LYS A 80 -13.57 -8.15 -2.91
CA LYS A 80 -14.51 -7.33 -3.69
C LYS A 80 -13.93 -6.93 -5.04
N TYR A 81 -12.66 -6.54 -5.09
CA TYR A 81 -11.99 -6.20 -6.33
C TYR A 81 -11.98 -7.37 -7.33
N LYS A 82 -11.70 -8.59 -6.86
CA LYS A 82 -11.76 -9.80 -7.71
C LYS A 82 -13.18 -10.07 -8.20
N GLU A 83 -14.17 -9.96 -7.31
CA GLU A 83 -15.59 -10.10 -7.66
C GLU A 83 -16.00 -9.07 -8.73
N ASP A 84 -15.53 -7.83 -8.62
CA ASP A 84 -15.81 -6.77 -9.60
C ASP A 84 -15.16 -7.07 -10.96
N ILE A 85 -13.96 -7.67 -11.01
CA ILE A 85 -13.36 -8.13 -12.28
C ILE A 85 -14.24 -9.17 -12.96
N GLU A 86 -14.66 -10.19 -12.21
CA GLU A 86 -15.47 -11.29 -12.73
C GLU A 86 -16.84 -10.80 -13.18
N LYS A 87 -17.52 -10.02 -12.33
CA LYS A 87 -18.85 -9.48 -12.58
C LYS A 87 -18.88 -8.55 -13.79
N ASN A 88 -17.88 -7.70 -13.94
CA ASN A 88 -17.78 -6.75 -15.05
C ASN A 88 -17.11 -7.36 -16.30
N LYS A 89 -16.79 -8.66 -16.29
CA LYS A 89 -16.18 -9.39 -17.41
C LYS A 89 -14.89 -8.74 -17.92
N LEU A 90 -14.10 -8.18 -17.01
CA LEU A 90 -12.82 -7.52 -17.33
C LEU A 90 -11.75 -8.59 -17.56
N PHE A 91 -11.81 -9.27 -18.71
CA PHE A 91 -10.96 -10.44 -18.96
C PHE A 91 -9.65 -10.11 -19.67
N SER A 92 -9.60 -9.02 -20.45
CA SER A 92 -8.37 -8.61 -21.13
C SER A 92 -7.33 -8.03 -20.16
N PRO A 93 -6.02 -8.24 -20.41
CA PRO A 93 -4.95 -7.65 -19.61
C PRO A 93 -5.05 -6.13 -19.50
N GLU A 94 -5.43 -5.44 -20.58
CA GLU A 94 -5.53 -3.98 -20.64
C GLU A 94 -6.67 -3.46 -19.77
N GLN A 95 -7.84 -4.11 -19.80
CA GLN A 95 -8.98 -3.77 -18.94
C GLN A 95 -8.66 -3.99 -17.47
N LYS A 96 -8.01 -5.13 -17.14
CA LYS A 96 -7.58 -5.43 -15.77
C LYS A 96 -6.56 -4.40 -15.27
N LEU A 97 -5.61 -4.00 -16.11
CA LEU A 97 -4.61 -2.98 -15.77
C LEU A 97 -5.25 -1.60 -15.58
N ALA A 98 -6.14 -1.18 -16.49
CA ALA A 98 -6.84 0.10 -16.37
C ALA A 98 -7.69 0.16 -15.09
N TYR A 99 -8.40 -0.93 -14.78
CA TYR A 99 -9.17 -1.03 -13.54
C TYR A 99 -8.27 -1.00 -12.32
N ALA A 100 -7.18 -1.77 -12.30
CA ALA A 100 -6.21 -1.76 -11.21
C ALA A 100 -5.63 -0.35 -10.96
N LYS A 101 -5.26 0.39 -12.02
CA LYS A 101 -4.78 1.79 -11.92
C LYS A 101 -5.83 2.70 -11.28
N HIS A 102 -7.08 2.63 -11.75
CA HIS A 102 -8.17 3.41 -11.18
C HIS A 102 -8.36 3.12 -9.68
N GLN A 103 -8.29 1.83 -9.29
CA GLN A 103 -8.42 1.44 -7.89
C GLN A 103 -7.22 1.91 -7.05
N LEU A 104 -6.00 1.89 -7.59
CA LEU A 104 -4.80 2.40 -6.91
C LEU A 104 -4.87 3.92 -6.68
N GLU A 105 -5.36 4.70 -7.66
CA GLU A 105 -5.60 6.14 -7.49
C GLU A 105 -6.60 6.42 -6.36
N LYS A 106 -7.65 5.60 -6.29
CA LYS A 106 -8.66 5.68 -5.23
C LYS A 106 -8.05 5.40 -3.84
N LEU A 107 -7.25 4.33 -3.74
CA LEU A 107 -6.53 3.99 -2.49
C LEU A 107 -5.58 5.10 -2.05
N ASN A 108 -4.84 5.71 -2.98
CA ASN A 108 -3.95 6.84 -2.68
C ASN A 108 -4.74 8.05 -2.15
N THR A 109 -5.87 8.36 -2.77
CA THR A 109 -6.76 9.44 -2.31
C THR A 109 -7.23 9.20 -0.88
N TRP A 110 -7.61 7.97 -0.54
CA TRP A 110 -8.00 7.60 0.82
C TRP A 110 -6.83 7.63 1.80
N TYR A 111 -5.65 7.20 1.37
CA TYR A 111 -4.45 7.25 2.20
C TYR A 111 -4.16 8.68 2.67
N TYR A 112 -4.12 9.64 1.74
CA TYR A 112 -3.92 11.04 2.08
C TYR A 112 -5.06 11.60 2.92
N SER A 113 -6.31 11.28 2.59
CA SER A 113 -7.47 11.73 3.37
C SER A 113 -7.38 11.25 4.83
N ILE A 114 -7.18 9.93 5.02
CA ILE A 114 -7.10 9.30 6.35
C ILE A 114 -5.88 9.80 7.12
N ARG A 115 -4.76 10.10 6.47
CA ARG A 115 -3.56 10.62 7.14
C ARG A 115 -3.77 12.01 7.77
N GLU A 116 -4.61 12.84 7.15
CA GLU A 116 -4.82 14.23 7.57
C GLU A 116 -6.03 14.42 8.49
N VAL A 117 -6.84 13.38 8.74
CA VAL A 117 -7.99 13.50 9.65
C VAL A 117 -7.56 13.71 11.11
N THR A 118 -8.34 14.51 11.83
CA THR A 118 -8.12 14.85 13.24
C THR A 118 -9.08 14.13 14.20
N PHE A 119 -10.19 13.59 13.69
CA PHE A 119 -11.23 12.93 14.49
C PHE A 119 -10.94 11.46 14.82
N LEU A 120 -9.87 10.87 14.26
CA LEU A 120 -9.45 9.51 14.57
C LEU A 120 -8.30 9.49 15.57
N SER A 121 -8.34 8.52 16.49
CA SER A 121 -7.17 8.24 17.32
C SER A 121 -5.98 7.77 16.46
N LYS A 122 -4.75 8.14 16.87
CA LYS A 122 -3.52 7.76 16.15
C LYS A 122 -3.33 6.25 15.98
N ALA A 123 -3.85 5.45 16.91
CA ALA A 123 -3.81 3.99 16.80
C ALA A 123 -4.69 3.48 15.64
N ILE A 124 -5.93 3.96 15.55
CA ILE A 124 -6.87 3.59 14.47
C ILE A 124 -6.34 4.10 13.12
N GLN A 125 -5.87 5.35 13.07
CA GLN A 125 -5.27 5.94 11.87
C GLN A 125 -4.10 5.09 11.36
N THR A 126 -3.15 4.73 12.23
CA THR A 126 -2.01 3.87 11.86
C THR A 126 -2.47 2.51 11.33
N SER A 127 -3.44 1.86 11.98
CA SER A 127 -3.97 0.57 11.52
C SER A 127 -4.64 0.67 10.14
N LEU A 128 -5.41 1.73 9.87
CA LEU A 128 -6.03 1.97 8.57
C LEU A 128 -5.00 2.18 7.46
N LEU A 129 -3.97 2.99 7.72
CA LEU A 129 -2.90 3.26 6.76
C LEU A 129 -2.12 1.98 6.41
N ASN A 130 -1.83 1.13 7.40
CA ASN A 130 -1.20 -0.17 7.15
C ASN A 130 -2.07 -1.07 6.25
N GLU A 131 -3.38 -1.12 6.49
CA GLU A 131 -4.29 -1.93 5.67
C GLU A 131 -4.42 -1.39 4.24
N LEU A 132 -4.41 -0.06 4.06
CA LEU A 132 -4.34 0.56 2.73
C LEU A 132 -3.03 0.20 2.01
N GLU A 133 -1.89 0.23 2.71
CA GLU A 133 -0.61 -0.20 2.14
C GLU A 133 -0.65 -1.66 1.70
N ASN A 134 -1.23 -2.55 2.52
CA ASN A 134 -1.40 -3.97 2.17
C ASN A 134 -2.25 -4.16 0.90
N THR A 135 -3.39 -3.44 0.79
CA THR A 135 -4.23 -3.50 -0.43
C THR A 135 -3.51 -2.95 -1.65
N HIS A 136 -2.81 -1.82 -1.48
CA HIS A 136 -2.07 -1.19 -2.55
C HIS A 136 -0.94 -2.11 -3.05
N GLU A 137 -0.21 -2.77 -2.14
CA GLU A 137 0.80 -3.77 -2.48
C GLU A 137 0.18 -4.93 -3.27
N TYR A 138 -0.96 -5.48 -2.83
CA TYR A 138 -1.63 -6.56 -3.53
C TYR A 138 -2.00 -6.19 -4.98
N LEU A 139 -2.68 -5.06 -5.19
CA LEU A 139 -3.12 -4.64 -6.53
C LEU A 139 -1.95 -4.32 -7.45
N SER A 140 -0.91 -3.70 -6.89
CA SER A 140 0.34 -3.41 -7.60
C SER A 140 1.01 -4.69 -8.08
N ASN A 141 1.11 -5.69 -7.21
CA ASN A 141 1.76 -6.95 -7.53
C ASN A 141 0.91 -7.83 -8.46
N SER A 142 -0.42 -7.77 -8.34
CA SER A 142 -1.33 -8.63 -9.09
C SER A 142 -1.57 -8.19 -10.54
N PHE A 143 -1.36 -6.91 -10.87
CA PHE A 143 -1.72 -6.37 -12.20
C PHE A 143 -0.64 -5.53 -12.87
N ILE A 144 0.23 -4.86 -12.10
CA ILE A 144 1.28 -4.00 -12.69
C ILE A 144 2.58 -4.79 -12.91
N LEU A 145 2.83 -5.86 -12.13
CA LEU A 145 3.99 -6.73 -12.32
C LEU A 145 3.83 -7.82 -13.40
N PRO A 146 2.65 -8.38 -13.71
CA PRO A 146 2.54 -9.39 -14.77
C PRO A 146 2.43 -8.82 -16.19
N SER A 147 2.07 -7.53 -16.35
CA SER A 147 1.74 -6.96 -17.66
C SER A 147 2.86 -6.12 -18.30
N ILE A 148 3.98 -5.92 -17.61
CA ILE A 148 5.20 -5.41 -18.25
C ILE A 148 5.91 -6.66 -18.74
N ASP A 149 5.68 -6.98 -20.02
CA ASP A 149 6.49 -7.96 -20.73
C ASP A 149 7.96 -7.68 -20.38
N GLU A 150 8.72 -8.69 -19.95
CA GLU A 150 10.14 -8.51 -19.62
C GLU A 150 10.89 -7.89 -20.82
N SER A 151 10.38 -8.07 -22.04
CA SER A 151 10.87 -7.40 -23.25
C SER A 151 10.84 -5.87 -23.18
N SER A 152 9.90 -5.28 -22.44
CA SER A 152 9.69 -3.84 -22.32
C SER A 152 10.52 -3.18 -21.19
N LYS A 153 11.20 -3.98 -20.37
CA LYS A 153 12.07 -3.47 -19.30
C LYS A 153 13.43 -3.05 -19.85
N ILE A 154 13.96 -1.96 -19.30
CA ILE A 154 15.28 -1.45 -19.64
C ILE A 154 16.34 -2.38 -19.05
N LYS A 155 17.17 -2.93 -19.93
CA LYS A 155 18.28 -3.82 -19.59
C LYS A 155 19.49 -3.01 -19.15
N PHE A 156 19.87 -3.10 -17.89
CA PHE A 156 21.10 -2.51 -17.37
C PHE A 156 22.20 -3.55 -17.29
N ASN A 157 23.34 -3.25 -17.91
CA ASN A 157 24.57 -4.05 -17.81
C ASN A 157 25.26 -3.81 -16.45
N MET A 158 24.55 -4.06 -15.36
CA MET A 158 25.00 -3.90 -13.99
C MET A 158 24.41 -5.01 -13.13
N ASN A 159 25.14 -5.42 -12.09
CA ASN A 159 24.57 -6.34 -11.11
C ASN A 159 23.45 -5.67 -10.30
N LYS A 160 22.65 -6.49 -9.63
CA LYS A 160 21.50 -6.05 -8.84
C LYS A 160 21.84 -4.94 -7.83
N THR A 161 22.94 -5.09 -7.10
CA THR A 161 23.30 -4.15 -6.03
C THR A 161 23.67 -2.80 -6.61
N ASP A 162 24.47 -2.79 -7.66
CA ASP A 162 24.94 -1.55 -8.31
C ASP A 162 23.77 -0.77 -8.90
N LEU A 163 22.83 -1.45 -9.54
CA LEU A 163 21.61 -0.82 -10.05
C LEU A 163 20.79 -0.16 -8.94
N ILE A 164 20.59 -0.85 -7.81
CA ILE A 164 19.81 -0.29 -6.69
C ILE A 164 20.53 0.91 -6.06
N VAL A 165 21.85 0.80 -5.85
CA VAL A 165 22.68 1.88 -5.29
C VAL A 165 22.71 3.09 -6.22
N LEU A 166 22.76 2.89 -7.54
CA LEU A 166 22.69 3.96 -8.53
C LEU A 166 21.43 4.81 -8.33
N PHE A 167 20.25 4.19 -8.29
CA PHE A 167 18.98 4.91 -8.07
C PHE A 167 18.92 5.61 -6.71
N GLN A 168 19.52 5.00 -5.68
CA GLN A 168 19.64 5.65 -4.37
C GLN A 168 20.52 6.91 -4.43
N LEU A 169 21.63 6.87 -5.17
CA LEU A 169 22.51 8.03 -5.39
C LEU A 169 21.79 9.11 -6.20
N LEU A 170 21.11 8.74 -7.29
CA LEU A 170 20.32 9.68 -8.10
C LEU A 170 19.29 10.42 -7.24
N ARG A 171 18.56 9.70 -6.37
CA ARG A 171 17.62 10.30 -5.41
C ARG A 171 18.34 11.21 -4.41
N LYS A 172 19.43 10.73 -3.79
CA LYS A 172 20.22 11.49 -2.80
C LYS A 172 20.75 12.81 -3.37
N HIS A 173 21.15 12.81 -4.64
CA HIS A 173 21.63 13.98 -5.36
C HIS A 173 20.54 14.79 -6.05
N LYS A 174 19.26 14.46 -5.83
CA LYS A 174 18.08 15.15 -6.41
C LYS A 174 18.07 15.19 -7.95
N ILE A 175 18.68 14.19 -8.58
CA ILE A 175 18.64 14.00 -10.04
C ILE A 175 17.29 13.42 -10.46
N ILE A 176 16.69 12.61 -9.59
CA ILE A 176 15.31 12.12 -9.69
C ILE A 176 14.49 12.65 -8.52
N GLU A 177 13.17 12.56 -8.64
CA GLU A 177 12.21 12.92 -7.60
C GLU A 177 12.46 12.16 -6.29
N ASP A 178 12.11 12.78 -5.16
CA ASP A 178 12.34 12.25 -3.81
C ASP A 178 11.31 11.18 -3.43
N TYR A 179 11.35 10.06 -4.15
CA TYR A 179 10.51 8.89 -3.90
C TYR A 179 10.82 8.26 -2.54
N SER A 180 9.78 7.81 -1.82
CA SER A 180 9.94 6.91 -0.68
C SER A 180 10.66 5.61 -1.07
N ASP A 181 11.25 4.89 -0.12
CA ASP A 181 11.94 3.62 -0.41
C ASP A 181 11.01 2.57 -1.04
N ALA A 182 9.71 2.65 -0.74
CA ALA A 182 8.71 1.78 -1.35
C ALA A 182 8.47 2.15 -2.82
N GLU A 183 8.26 3.44 -3.11
CA GLU A 183 8.06 3.96 -4.47
C GLU A 183 9.29 3.74 -5.34
N LEU A 184 10.48 4.06 -4.84
CA LEU A 184 11.73 3.87 -5.56
C LEU A 184 11.99 2.39 -5.82
N GLY A 185 11.81 1.53 -4.81
CA GLY A 185 11.99 0.10 -4.96
C GLY A 185 11.07 -0.48 -6.04
N ARG A 186 9.82 -0.02 -6.07
CA ARG A 186 8.84 -0.40 -7.08
C ARG A 186 9.22 0.09 -8.47
N LEU A 187 9.61 1.36 -8.61
CA LEU A 187 10.04 1.93 -9.88
C LEU A 187 11.17 1.10 -10.50
N ILE A 188 12.15 0.70 -9.69
CA ILE A 188 13.28 -0.10 -10.16
C ILE A 188 12.82 -1.49 -10.63
N GLU A 189 12.00 -2.18 -9.84
CA GLU A 189 11.50 -3.54 -10.16
C GLU A 189 10.60 -3.57 -11.40
N THR A 190 9.84 -2.51 -11.57
CA THR A 190 8.85 -2.35 -12.65
C THR A 190 9.56 -2.14 -13.99
N ASN A 191 10.59 -1.30 -14.02
CA ASN A 191 11.11 -0.78 -15.28
C ASN A 191 12.46 -1.37 -15.70
N TYR A 192 13.19 -2.04 -14.82
CA TYR A 192 14.59 -2.41 -15.10
C TYR A 192 14.86 -3.91 -14.91
N LEU A 193 15.83 -4.40 -15.67
CA LEU A 193 16.46 -5.71 -15.52
C LEU A 193 17.94 -5.53 -15.18
N PHE A 194 18.47 -6.39 -14.33
CA PHE A 194 19.89 -6.41 -13.99
C PHE A 194 20.59 -7.60 -14.64
N LEU A 195 21.90 -7.48 -14.88
CA LEU A 195 22.72 -8.58 -15.38
C LEU A 195 23.14 -9.50 -14.22
N ASP A 196 22.79 -10.78 -14.32
CA ASP A 196 23.24 -11.79 -13.37
C ASP A 196 24.66 -12.29 -13.65
N ASN A 197 25.20 -13.09 -12.73
CA ASN A 197 26.56 -13.64 -12.86
C ASN A 197 26.73 -14.62 -14.04
N ARG A 198 25.64 -15.00 -14.71
CA ARG A 198 25.62 -15.88 -15.89
C ARG A 198 25.35 -15.09 -17.17
N SER A 199 25.47 -13.77 -17.12
CA SER A 199 25.20 -12.85 -18.24
C SER A 199 23.75 -12.90 -18.75
N ASN A 200 22.79 -13.21 -17.88
CA ASN A 200 21.37 -13.16 -18.19
C ASN A 200 20.70 -11.96 -17.52
N TYR A 201 19.80 -11.31 -18.24
CA TYR A 201 18.97 -10.25 -17.67
C TYR A 201 17.86 -10.86 -16.80
N LYS A 202 17.74 -10.37 -15.56
CA LYS A 202 16.77 -10.84 -14.58
C LYS A 202 15.99 -9.70 -13.94
N ALA A 203 14.74 -9.98 -13.61
CA ALA A 203 13.90 -9.07 -12.85
C ALA A 203 14.42 -8.88 -11.42
N LEU A 204 14.33 -7.65 -10.94
CA LEU A 204 14.60 -7.34 -9.53
C LEU A 204 13.42 -7.80 -8.65
N LYS A 205 13.74 -8.16 -7.41
CA LYS A 205 12.78 -8.50 -6.35
C LYS A 205 13.29 -8.01 -5.00
N ASN A 206 12.39 -7.63 -4.10
CA ASN A 206 12.67 -7.17 -2.74
C ASN A 206 13.57 -5.92 -2.64
N THR A 207 13.45 -5.00 -3.59
CA THR A 207 14.27 -3.79 -3.72
C THR A 207 13.96 -2.80 -2.60
N ARG A 208 12.69 -2.65 -2.20
CA ARG A 208 12.29 -1.87 -1.01
C ARG A 208 13.08 -2.30 0.24
N LYS A 209 13.10 -3.61 0.51
CA LYS A 209 13.83 -4.18 1.66
C LYS A 209 15.32 -3.87 1.55
N PHE A 210 15.88 -4.00 0.35
CA PHE A 210 17.30 -3.72 0.09
C PHE A 210 17.66 -2.25 0.34
N LEU A 211 16.85 -1.30 -0.14
CA LEU A 211 17.02 0.13 0.10
C LEU A 211 16.98 0.44 1.60
N ASN A 212 16.02 -0.15 2.33
CA ASN A 212 15.91 0.01 3.78
C ASN A 212 17.12 -0.60 4.52
N ASP A 213 17.61 -1.77 4.08
CA ASP A 213 18.79 -2.42 4.66
C ASP A 213 20.05 -1.56 4.49
N ILE A 214 20.24 -0.90 3.33
CA ILE A 214 21.35 0.04 3.12
C ILE A 214 21.19 1.24 4.06
N LYS A 215 20.00 1.85 4.11
CA LYS A 215 19.72 3.02 4.94
C LYS A 215 20.00 2.76 6.43
N LYS A 216 19.72 1.56 6.90
CA LYS A 216 19.96 1.12 8.28
C LYS A 216 21.40 0.65 8.55
N GLY A 217 22.26 0.61 7.54
CA GLY A 217 23.63 0.11 7.66
C GLY A 217 23.75 -1.42 7.76
N ASN A 218 22.65 -2.16 7.55
CA ASN A 218 22.64 -3.63 7.58
C ASN A 218 23.29 -4.24 6.33
N LYS A 219 23.40 -3.47 5.25
CA LYS A 219 24.14 -3.83 4.03
C LYS A 219 25.06 -2.70 3.61
N THR A 220 26.27 -3.05 3.22
CA THR A 220 27.26 -2.07 2.77
C THR A 220 27.05 -1.73 1.29
N ALA A 221 26.98 -0.43 0.98
CA ALA A 221 26.93 0.08 -0.40
C ALA A 221 28.33 0.49 -0.92
N ALA A 222 29.34 0.58 -0.04
CA ALA A 222 30.65 1.16 -0.36
C ALA A 222 31.32 0.58 -1.62
N LYS A 223 31.35 -0.75 -1.76
CA LYS A 223 31.93 -1.41 -2.95
C LYS A 223 31.15 -1.11 -4.23
N SER A 224 29.85 -0.91 -4.13
CA SER A 224 29.00 -0.54 -5.26
C SER A 224 29.16 0.92 -5.62
N GLU A 225 29.26 1.81 -4.63
CA GLU A 225 29.56 3.23 -4.84
C GLU A 225 30.92 3.42 -5.53
N GLU A 226 31.95 2.67 -5.12
CA GLU A 226 33.27 2.68 -5.75
C GLU A 226 33.20 2.26 -7.23
N ARG A 227 32.57 1.10 -7.53
CA ARG A 227 32.37 0.65 -8.92
C ARG A 227 31.57 1.64 -9.76
N LEU A 228 30.53 2.26 -9.20
CA LEU A 228 29.74 3.25 -9.90
C LEU A 228 30.54 4.53 -10.15
N LYS A 229 31.37 4.95 -9.20
CA LYS A 229 32.27 6.09 -9.37
C LYS A 229 33.24 5.84 -10.52
N ASP A 230 33.88 4.68 -10.57
CA ASP A 230 34.79 4.32 -11.66
C ASP A 230 34.08 4.29 -13.02
N LEU A 231 32.91 3.66 -13.06
CA LEU A 231 32.10 3.55 -14.28
C LEU A 231 31.62 4.91 -14.81
N LEU A 232 31.26 5.85 -13.93
CA LEU A 232 30.78 7.18 -14.31
C LEU A 232 31.90 8.20 -14.56
N THR A 233 33.12 7.94 -14.07
CA THR A 233 34.27 8.84 -14.24
C THR A 233 35.12 8.47 -15.46
N ASN A 234 35.09 7.21 -15.90
CA ASN A 234 35.72 6.81 -17.16
C ASN A 234 34.99 7.50 -18.32
N LYS A 235 35.69 8.41 -19.00
CA LYS A 235 35.17 9.14 -20.18
C LYS A 235 34.57 8.13 -21.16
N ILE A 236 33.30 8.35 -21.49
CA ILE A 236 32.69 7.78 -22.69
C ILE A 236 33.42 8.43 -23.87
N ASP A 237 34.37 7.71 -24.48
CA ASP A 237 34.86 8.07 -25.81
C ASP A 237 33.69 7.85 -26.77
N TYR A 238 33.03 8.94 -27.13
CA TYR A 238 32.10 8.94 -28.26
C TYR A 238 32.94 8.80 -29.53
N ASP A 239 33.12 7.57 -29.99
CA ASP A 239 33.55 7.35 -31.37
C ASP A 239 32.36 7.61 -32.29
N VAL A 240 32.14 8.88 -32.63
CA VAL A 240 31.17 9.29 -33.65
C VAL A 240 31.81 9.08 -35.03
N THR A 241 32.18 7.83 -35.35
CA THR A 241 32.46 7.43 -36.73
C THR A 241 31.98 6.02 -37.01
N SER A 242 30.68 5.89 -37.34
CA SER A 242 30.16 4.98 -38.38
C SER A 242 28.65 4.81 -38.25
N TYR A 243 27.89 5.55 -39.07
CA TYR A 243 26.85 5.07 -40.00
C TYR A 243 26.50 6.20 -40.95
#